data_AF-A0A497U507-F1
#
_entry.id   AF-A0A497U507-F1
#
_cell.length_a   1.000
_cell.length_b   1.000
_cell.length_c   1.000
_cell.angle_alpha   90.00
_cell.angle_beta   90.00
_cell.angle_gamma   90.00
#
_symmetry.space_group_name_H-M   'P 1'
#
loop_
_entity.id
_entity.type
_entity.pdbx_description
1 polymer ?
#
loop_
_entity_poly.entity_id
_entity_poly.type
_entity_poly.pdbx_seq_one_letter_code
_entity_poly.pdbx_strand_id
1 'polypeptide(L)'
;EQYGVSSLIDDSATRHSVNRVDGRQTDAGYITLGIGSHKVQFECDTGSQCNILPLSDYKLATGDTNLQNLTRVTDTLTVYGGTKVKVMGITTLQVHRNGRKHNLHFKVMSGKHRQPLLSRQACVGVGALQWIDVDAIRPLEESPETPSVNNVDAKQATKMPSFDTADTQHQ
;
A
#
# COMPACT_ATOMS: atom_id res chain seq x y z
N GLU A 1 48.78 -22.30 2.46
CA GLU A 1 48.94 -22.68 1.04
C GLU A 1 47.71 -22.29 0.27
N GLN A 2 47.96 -21.97 -0.99
CA GLN A 2 47.15 -21.20 -1.91
C GLN A 2 46.72 -22.16 -3.02
N TYR A 3 45.42 -22.24 -3.30
CA TYR A 3 44.85 -22.76 -4.54
C TYR A 3 43.63 -21.87 -4.81
N GLY A 4 43.41 -21.23 -5.95
CA GLY A 4 43.93 -21.38 -7.30
C GLY A 4 42.74 -21.07 -8.21
N VAL A 5 42.87 -20.03 -9.05
CA VAL A 5 41.79 -19.33 -9.78
C VAL A 5 41.38 -20.05 -11.08
N SER A 6 40.15 -19.77 -11.54
CA SER A 6 39.62 -19.72 -12.93
C SER A 6 38.42 -20.67 -13.11
N SER A 7 37.25 -20.24 -13.58
CA SER A 7 37.01 -19.46 -14.81
C SER A 7 35.77 -18.55 -14.74
N LEU A 8 35.89 -17.43 -15.43
CA LEU A 8 34.84 -16.49 -15.82
C LEU A 8 33.71 -17.17 -16.60
N ILE A 9 32.46 -16.98 -16.17
CA ILE A 9 31.32 -16.74 -17.06
C ILE A 9 30.49 -15.64 -16.40
N ASP A 10 30.53 -14.46 -17.01
CA ASP A 10 29.56 -13.37 -16.82
C ASP A 10 28.35 -13.72 -17.69
N ASP A 11 27.16 -13.76 -17.09
CA ASP A 11 25.89 -13.66 -17.83
C ASP A 11 24.77 -13.26 -16.85
N SER A 12 24.52 -11.95 -16.86
CA SER A 12 23.26 -11.26 -16.59
C SER A 12 22.09 -12.09 -16.00
N ALA A 13 21.89 -11.98 -14.69
CA ALA A 13 20.56 -11.89 -14.09
C ALA A 13 20.71 -11.31 -12.68
N THR A 14 20.40 -10.02 -12.52
CA THR A 14 20.20 -9.40 -11.21
C THR A 14 19.02 -10.10 -10.53
N ARG A 15 19.33 -11.18 -9.82
CA ARG A 15 18.42 -11.92 -8.95
C ARG A 15 17.99 -10.96 -7.85
N HIS A 16 16.82 -10.34 -8.03
CA HIS A 16 16.18 -9.59 -6.97
C HIS A 16 15.79 -10.60 -5.89
N SER A 17 16.64 -10.73 -4.86
CA SER A 17 16.36 -11.59 -3.71
C SER A 17 15.17 -11.01 -2.96
N VAL A 18 13.98 -11.56 -3.18
CA VAL A 18 12.85 -11.33 -2.28
C VAL A 18 13.14 -12.13 -1.01
N ASN A 19 13.70 -11.46 -0.01
CA ASN A 19 13.77 -12.03 1.33
C ASN A 19 12.34 -12.11 1.87
N ARG A 20 11.70 -13.27 1.69
CA ARG A 20 10.49 -13.63 2.41
C ARG A 20 10.86 -13.72 3.89
N VAL A 21 10.52 -12.67 4.64
CA VAL A 21 10.53 -12.75 6.09
C VAL A 21 9.43 -13.73 6.47
N ASP A 22 9.82 -14.82 7.13
CA ASP A 22 8.96 -15.92 7.57
C ASP A 22 8.07 -15.50 8.74
N GLY A 23 7.26 -14.47 8.51
CA GLY A 23 6.25 -13.96 9.42
C GLY A 23 4.88 -14.41 8.93
N ARG A 24 4.16 -15.16 9.77
CA ARG A 24 2.75 -15.49 9.58
C ARG A 24 1.98 -14.25 9.11
N GLN A 25 1.60 -14.24 7.83
CA GLN A 25 0.85 -13.15 7.22
C GLN A 25 -0.57 -13.20 7.78
N THR A 26 -0.86 -12.34 8.74
CA THR A 26 -2.24 -12.00 9.09
C THR A 26 -2.83 -11.18 7.94
N ASP A 27 -4.12 -11.31 7.64
CA ASP A 27 -4.78 -10.53 6.57
C ASP A 27 -4.60 -9.01 6.75
N ALA A 28 -4.44 -8.56 8.00
CA ALA A 28 -3.99 -7.21 8.33
C ALA A 28 -2.45 -7.14 8.40
N GLY A 29 -1.86 -6.24 7.61
CA GLY A 29 -0.42 -5.98 7.64
C GLY A 29 -0.04 -5.13 8.85
N TYR A 30 0.76 -5.66 9.77
CA TYR A 30 1.25 -4.92 10.94
C TYR A 30 2.74 -4.62 10.85
N ILE A 31 3.15 -3.47 11.38
CA ILE A 31 4.55 -3.15 11.65
C ILE A 31 4.75 -2.63 13.06
N THR A 32 5.93 -2.87 13.61
CA THR A 32 6.33 -2.32 14.91
C THR A 32 7.26 -1.14 14.71
N LEU A 33 6.91 0.00 15.30
CA LEU A 33 7.76 1.20 15.38
C LEU A 33 8.16 1.43 16.83
N GLY A 34 9.41 1.84 17.04
CA GLY A 34 9.87 2.33 18.33
C GLY A 34 9.57 3.81 18.51
N ILE A 35 9.09 4.20 19.69
CA ILE A 35 8.85 5.59 20.11
C ILE A 35 9.49 5.73 21.48
N GLY A 36 10.60 6.48 21.56
CA GLY A 36 11.47 6.43 22.74
C GLY A 36 11.93 5.00 23.03
N SER A 37 11.71 4.55 24.26
CA SER A 37 11.99 3.17 24.71
C SER A 37 10.85 2.18 24.46
N HIS A 38 9.67 2.64 24.03
CA HIS A 38 8.49 1.80 23.83
C HIS A 38 8.38 1.33 22.38
N LYS A 39 7.79 0.15 22.19
CA LYS A 39 7.45 -0.38 20.87
C LYS A 39 5.93 -0.38 20.73
N VAL A 40 5.44 0.16 19.62
CA VAL A 40 4.02 0.22 19.29
C VAL A 40 3.80 -0.52 17.98
N GLN A 41 2.83 -1.43 17.96
CA GLN A 41 2.41 -2.14 16.77
C GLN A 41 1.31 -1.35 16.07
N PHE A 42 1.55 -1.02 14.80
CA PHE A 42 0.63 -0.30 13.95
C PHE A 42 0.11 -1.21 12.86
N GLU A 43 -1.18 -1.08 12.56
CA GLU A 43 -1.75 -1.62 11.34
C GLU A 43 -1.45 -0.66 10.17
N CYS A 44 -1.04 -1.22 9.04
CA CYS A 44 -0.77 -0.50 7.81
C CYS A 44 -2.09 -0.27 7.07
N ASP A 45 -2.62 0.95 7.16
CA ASP A 45 -3.87 1.33 6.52
C ASP A 45 -3.57 2.21 5.30
N THR A 46 -3.62 1.59 4.12
CA THR A 46 -3.37 2.28 2.84
C THR A 46 -4.53 3.17 2.39
N GLY A 47 -5.72 3.01 2.99
CA GLY A 47 -6.89 3.84 2.77
C GLY A 47 -6.92 5.09 3.66
N SER A 48 -6.18 5.08 4.78
CA SER A 48 -6.14 6.22 5.69
C SER A 48 -5.29 7.38 5.19
N GLN A 49 -5.78 8.60 5.41
CA GLN A 49 -5.08 9.86 5.16
C GLN A 49 -4.17 10.28 6.32
N CYS A 50 -4.31 9.71 7.51
CA CYS A 50 -3.56 10.15 8.70
C CYS A 50 -3.12 8.98 9.59
N ASN A 51 -2.03 9.19 10.32
CA ASN A 51 -1.61 8.23 11.33
C ASN A 51 -2.43 8.46 12.60
N ILE A 52 -2.77 7.37 13.27
CA ILE A 52 -3.58 7.39 14.48
C ILE A 52 -2.78 6.73 15.59
N LEU A 53 -2.73 7.41 16.73
CA LEU A 53 -2.19 6.86 17.96
C LEU A 53 -3.25 6.94 19.06
N PRO A 54 -3.69 5.83 19.64
CA PRO A 54 -4.58 5.83 20.78
C PRO A 54 -3.94 6.58 21.96
N LEU A 55 -4.75 7.26 22.77
CA LEU A 55 -4.27 8.05 23.89
C LEU A 55 -3.47 7.21 24.91
N SER A 56 -3.86 5.95 25.12
CA SER A 56 -3.13 5.03 26.00
C SER A 56 -1.71 4.77 25.51
N ASP A 57 -1.56 4.48 24.21
CA ASP A 57 -0.26 4.19 23.61
C ASP A 57 0.59 5.45 23.54
N TYR A 58 0.00 6.61 23.27
CA TYR A 58 0.69 7.89 23.34
C TYR A 58 1.31 8.14 24.73
N LYS A 59 0.49 8.04 25.79
CA LYS A 59 0.95 8.27 27.17
C LYS A 59 2.03 7.29 27.56
N LEU A 60 1.84 6.00 27.23
CA LEU A 60 2.82 4.97 27.52
C LEU A 60 4.13 5.23 26.78
N ALA A 61 4.05 5.48 25.46
CA ALA A 61 5.22 5.62 24.62
C ALA A 61 6.06 6.87 24.92
N THR A 62 5.40 7.98 25.27
CA THR A 62 6.04 9.29 25.43
C THR A 62 6.28 9.69 26.89
N GLY A 63 5.56 9.09 27.84
CA GLY A 63 5.52 9.54 29.23
C GLY A 63 4.73 10.82 29.45
N ASP A 64 4.15 11.44 28.42
CA ASP A 64 3.36 12.67 28.54
C ASP A 64 1.95 12.39 29.05
N THR A 65 1.85 12.09 30.35
CA THR A 65 0.60 11.75 31.03
C THR A 65 -0.40 12.90 31.07
N ASN A 66 0.11 14.14 31.06
CA ASN A 66 -0.66 15.39 31.15
C ASN A 66 -0.98 16.02 29.79
N LEU A 67 -0.54 15.41 28.68
CA LEU A 67 -0.81 15.83 27.31
C LEU A 67 -0.30 17.24 26.98
N GLN A 68 0.84 17.64 27.56
CA GLN A 68 1.44 18.95 27.35
C GLN A 68 2.07 19.10 25.96
N ASN A 69 2.47 17.99 25.34
CA ASN A 69 3.11 17.95 24.03
C ASN A 69 2.12 17.69 22.88
N LEU A 70 0.81 17.69 23.18
CA LEU A 70 -0.23 17.64 22.17
C LEU A 70 -0.67 19.06 21.79
N THR A 71 -0.59 19.37 20.50
CA THR A 71 -1.28 20.55 19.96
C THR A 71 -2.77 20.25 19.93
N ARG A 72 -3.55 20.97 20.74
CA ARG A 72 -5.01 20.82 20.77
C ARG A 72 -5.61 21.25 19.43
N VAL A 73 -6.57 20.46 18.95
CA VAL A 73 -7.32 20.74 17.72
C VAL A 73 -8.80 20.47 17.96
N THR A 74 -9.66 21.14 17.21
CA THR A 74 -11.11 20.89 17.18
C THR A 74 -11.53 19.87 16.12
N ASP A 75 -10.55 19.22 15.49
CA ASP A 75 -10.74 18.22 14.44
C ASP A 75 -11.59 17.03 14.89
N THR A 76 -12.37 16.51 13.94
CA THR A 76 -13.02 15.21 14.05
C THR A 76 -12.51 14.29 12.95
N LEU A 77 -12.28 13.02 13.28
CA LEU A 77 -11.97 11.99 12.32
C LEU A 77 -13.26 11.26 11.95
N THR A 78 -13.59 11.20 10.67
CA THR A 78 -14.65 10.32 10.18
C THR A 78 -14.04 8.96 9.89
N VAL A 79 -14.41 7.94 10.66
CA VAL A 79 -13.98 6.56 10.40
C VAL A 79 -14.83 5.93 9.30
N TYR A 80 -14.35 4.80 8.77
CA TYR A 80 -15.12 3.97 7.85
C TYR A 80 -16.48 3.61 8.49
N GLY A 81 -17.58 3.90 7.78
CA GLY A 81 -18.94 3.83 8.32
C GLY A 81 -19.53 5.17 8.78
N GLY A 82 -18.84 6.29 8.57
CA GLY A 82 -19.38 7.65 8.78
C GLY A 82 -19.41 8.13 10.23
N THR A 83 -18.98 7.28 11.18
CA THR A 83 -18.91 7.66 12.60
C THR A 83 -17.82 8.72 12.80
N LYS A 84 -18.16 9.77 13.55
CA LYS A 84 -17.21 10.84 13.91
C LYS A 84 -16.56 10.55 15.25
N VAL A 85 -15.24 10.69 15.29
CA VAL A 85 -14.43 10.53 16.49
C VAL A 85 -13.73 11.83 16.80
N LYS A 86 -13.79 12.25 18.07
CA LYS A 86 -13.04 13.40 18.56
C LYS A 86 -11.54 13.11 18.61
N VAL A 87 -10.75 14.00 18.01
CA VAL A 87 -9.29 14.04 18.15
C VAL A 87 -8.94 14.81 19.43
N MET A 88 -8.00 14.30 20.22
CA MET A 88 -7.52 14.96 21.44
C MET A 88 -6.43 15.98 21.17
N GLY A 89 -5.62 15.71 20.16
CA GLY A 89 -4.59 16.61 19.69
C GLY A 89 -3.81 15.98 18.56
N ILE A 90 -2.88 16.74 18.03
CA ILE A 90 -1.90 16.29 17.04
C ILE A 90 -0.50 16.43 17.63
N THR A 91 0.41 15.58 17.18
CA THR A 91 1.80 15.60 17.62
C THR A 91 2.71 15.00 16.55
N THR A 92 3.97 15.41 16.58
CA THR A 92 5.02 14.84 15.72
C THR A 92 5.95 14.02 16.59
N LEU A 93 6.03 12.72 16.33
CA LEU A 93 6.87 11.80 17.09
C LEU A 93 8.02 11.32 16.22
N GLN A 94 9.22 11.33 16.81
CA GLN A 94 10.36 10.61 16.24
C GLN A 94 10.17 9.13 16.49
N VAL A 95 9.90 8.39 15.42
CA VAL A 95 9.81 6.93 15.43
C VAL A 95 11.13 6.34 14.92
N HIS A 96 11.44 5.11 15.34
CA HIS A 96 12.57 4.36 14.81
C HIS A 96 12.20 2.96 14.36
N ARG A 97 12.83 2.52 13.27
CA ARG A 97 12.70 1.18 12.69
C ARG A 97 13.98 0.84 11.94
N ASN A 98 14.49 -0.38 12.11
CA ASN A 98 15.69 -0.87 11.40
C ASN A 98 16.89 0.10 11.47
N GLY A 99 17.12 0.71 12.64
CA GLY A 99 18.20 1.69 12.85
C GLY A 99 17.98 3.07 12.24
N ARG A 100 16.87 3.30 11.53
CA ARG A 100 16.50 4.60 10.94
C ARG A 100 15.48 5.32 11.79
N LYS A 101 15.57 6.65 11.79
CA LYS A 101 14.64 7.55 12.50
C LYS A 101 13.78 8.29 11.49
N HIS A 102 12.50 8.46 11.80
CA HIS A 102 11.52 9.16 10.96
C HIS A 102 10.66 10.06 11.86
N ASN A 103 10.29 11.24 11.38
CA ASN A 103 9.33 12.09 12.09
C ASN A 103 7.95 11.88 11.49
N LEU A 104 7.02 11.33 12.27
CA LEU A 104 5.66 11.06 11.83
C LEU A 104 4.66 11.91 12.60
N HIS A 105 3.67 12.45 11.87
CA HIS A 105 2.56 13.21 12.44
C HIS A 105 1.44 12.25 12.82
N PHE A 106 0.96 12.32 14.07
CA PHE A 106 -0.12 11.50 14.60
C PHE A 106 -1.29 12.35 15.06
N LYS A 107 -2.51 11.90 14.75
CA LYS A 107 -3.72 12.31 15.44
C LYS A 107 -3.89 11.42 16.66
N VAL A 108 -3.91 12.00 17.86
CA VAL A 108 -4.12 11.28 19.11
C VAL A 108 -5.61 11.23 19.42
N MET A 109 -6.17 10.04 19.59
CA MET A 109 -7.61 9.86 19.80
C MET A 109 -7.92 9.25 21.17
N SER A 110 -9.04 9.69 21.76
CA SER A 110 -9.60 9.04 22.95
C SER A 110 -10.39 7.79 22.58
N GLY A 111 -10.49 6.86 23.54
CA GLY A 111 -11.21 5.59 23.39
C GLY A 111 -10.36 4.41 23.83
N LYS A 112 -11.01 3.38 24.40
CA LYS A 112 -10.36 2.12 24.75
C LYS A 112 -10.20 1.24 23.51
N HIS A 113 -9.10 0.49 23.42
CA HIS A 113 -8.85 -0.57 22.44
C HIS A 113 -8.96 -0.18 20.96
N ARG A 114 -8.40 0.98 20.59
CA ARG A 114 -8.25 1.32 19.17
C ARG A 114 -6.91 0.81 18.68
N GLN A 115 -6.89 0.20 17.51
CA GLN A 115 -5.65 -0.18 16.86
C GLN A 115 -4.89 1.09 16.42
N PRO A 116 -3.60 1.24 16.74
CA PRO A 116 -2.76 2.27 16.13
C PRO A 116 -2.67 2.05 14.61
N LEU A 117 -2.79 3.12 13.83
CA LEU A 117 -2.79 3.05 12.36
C LEU A 117 -1.69 3.92 11.76
N LEU A 118 -1.06 3.41 10.71
CA LEU A 118 -0.19 4.18 9.83
C LEU A 118 -0.88 4.39 8.50
N SER A 119 -0.90 5.64 8.06
CA SER A 119 -1.38 5.98 6.73
C SER A 119 -0.47 5.39 5.66
N ARG A 120 -0.99 5.29 4.44
CA ARG A 120 -0.23 4.92 3.25
C ARG A 120 1.11 5.65 3.15
N GLN A 121 1.10 6.97 3.34
CA GLN A 121 2.30 7.80 3.21
C GLN A 121 3.35 7.43 4.27
N ALA A 122 2.93 7.20 5.51
CA ALA A 122 3.84 6.79 6.57
C ALA A 122 4.37 5.38 6.33
N CYS A 123 3.53 4.44 5.88
CA CYS A 123 3.93 3.09 5.52
C CYS A 123 5.02 3.08 4.44
N VAL A 124 4.88 3.89 3.39
CA VAL A 124 5.95 4.07 2.39
C VAL A 124 7.18 4.72 3.01
N GLY A 125 7.00 5.80 3.77
CA GLY A 125 8.11 6.57 4.36
C GLY A 125 8.97 5.78 5.35
N VAL A 126 8.40 4.81 6.07
CA VAL A 126 9.13 3.90 6.99
C VAL A 126 9.55 2.58 6.33
N GLY A 127 9.38 2.45 5.01
CA GLY A 127 9.75 1.25 4.26
C GLY A 127 8.93 0.01 4.62
N ALA A 128 7.66 0.18 5.04
CA ALA A 128 6.72 -0.91 5.28
C ALA A 128 5.98 -1.31 4.01
N LEU A 129 5.78 -0.36 3.10
CA LEU A 129 5.05 -0.55 1.85
C LEU A 129 5.89 -0.02 0.68
N GLN A 130 5.90 -0.77 -0.42
CA GLN A 130 6.47 -0.35 -1.69
C GLN A 130 5.50 -0.73 -2.81
N TRP A 131 5.34 0.18 -3.78
CA TRP A 131 4.59 -0.10 -5.00
C TRP A 131 5.54 -0.67 -6.04
N ILE A 132 5.11 -1.75 -6.70
CA ILE A 132 5.80 -2.35 -7.83
C ILE A 132 4.82 -2.31 -8.97
N ASP A 133 5.06 -1.42 -9.94
CA ASP A 133 4.33 -1.40 -11.19
C ASP A 133 5.04 -2.35 -12.16
N VAL A 134 4.45 -3.54 -12.32
CA VAL A 134 5.06 -4.61 -13.12
C VAL A 134 5.06 -4.25 -14.60
N ASP A 135 4.05 -3.52 -15.06
CA ASP A 135 3.90 -3.13 -16.47
C ASP A 135 4.87 -1.99 -16.82
N ALA A 136 5.19 -1.12 -15.86
CA ALA A 136 6.29 -0.16 -16.02
C ALA A 136 7.67 -0.84 -16.06
N ILE A 137 7.83 -2.00 -15.41
CA ILE A 137 9.10 -2.74 -15.34
C ILE A 137 9.28 -3.70 -16.53
N ARG A 138 8.17 -4.18 -17.11
CA ARG A 138 8.15 -5.01 -18.30
C ARG A 138 7.45 -4.23 -19.41
N PRO A 139 8.18 -3.49 -20.26
CA PRO A 139 7.60 -2.96 -21.48
C PRO A 139 6.87 -4.11 -22.15
N LEU A 140 5.58 -3.92 -22.45
CA LEU A 140 4.78 -4.87 -23.20
C LEU A 140 5.63 -5.32 -24.39
N GLU A 141 5.99 -6.61 -24.44
CA GLU A 141 6.49 -7.17 -25.68
C GLU A 141 5.41 -6.84 -26.72
N GLU A 142 5.75 -5.99 -27.68
CA GLU A 142 4.87 -5.69 -28.79
C GLU A 142 4.49 -7.03 -29.40
N SER A 143 3.21 -7.41 -29.25
CA SER A 143 2.64 -8.54 -29.96
C SER A 143 3.08 -8.40 -31.41
N PRO A 144 3.74 -9.40 -32.02
CA PRO A 144 4.14 -9.29 -33.42
C PRO A 144 2.91 -8.90 -34.22
N GLU A 145 3.00 -7.78 -34.93
CA GLU A 145 1.92 -7.30 -35.78
C GLU A 145 1.47 -8.46 -36.67
N THR A 146 0.22 -8.89 -36.52
CA THR A 146 -0.35 -9.83 -37.47
C THR A 146 -0.28 -9.15 -38.83
N PRO A 147 0.41 -9.71 -39.84
CA PRO A 147 0.53 -9.05 -41.13
C PRO A 147 -0.87 -8.81 -41.68
N SER A 148 -1.20 -7.54 -41.90
CA SER A 148 -2.44 -7.12 -42.54
C SER A 148 -2.44 -7.69 -43.96
N VAL A 149 -3.37 -8.61 -44.21
CA VAL A 149 -3.61 -9.13 -45.56
C VAL A 149 -4.21 -8.00 -46.38
N ASN A 150 -3.38 -7.33 -47.19
CA ASN A 150 -3.85 -6.34 -48.14
C ASN A 150 -4.78 -7.02 -49.16
N ASN A 151 -5.97 -6.44 -49.30
CA ASN A 151 -6.95 -6.77 -50.33
C ASN A 151 -6.32 -6.86 -51.71
N VAL A 152 -6.57 -7.97 -52.39
CA VAL A 152 -6.63 -8.00 -53.86
C VAL A 152 -8.08 -8.23 -54.27
N ASP A 153 -8.61 -7.27 -55.01
CA ASP A 153 -9.93 -7.24 -55.62
C ASP A 153 -10.31 -8.54 -56.35
N ALA A 154 -11.56 -8.97 -56.21
CA ALA A 154 -12.53 -8.91 -57.32
C ALA A 154 -13.82 -9.68 -56.99
N LYS A 155 -14.92 -8.92 -56.97
CA LYS A 155 -16.25 -9.28 -57.52
C LYS A 155 -16.67 -10.76 -57.45
N GLN A 156 -17.62 -11.06 -56.57
CA GLN A 156 -18.88 -11.67 -57.01
C GLN A 156 -19.99 -11.46 -55.98
N ALA A 157 -21.03 -10.77 -56.43
CA ALA A 157 -22.26 -10.59 -55.69
C ALA A 157 -23.07 -11.90 -55.70
N THR A 158 -23.45 -12.39 -54.52
CA THR A 158 -24.55 -13.34 -54.36
C THR A 158 -25.38 -12.98 -53.13
N LYS A 159 -26.44 -12.20 -53.40
CA LYS A 159 -27.81 -12.28 -52.88
C LYS A 159 -27.99 -12.89 -51.47
N MET A 160 -28.26 -12.05 -50.47
CA MET A 160 -28.84 -12.48 -49.19
C MET A 160 -30.36 -12.68 -49.31
N PRO A 161 -30.97 -13.72 -48.73
CA PRO A 161 -32.41 -13.79 -48.51
C PRO A 161 -32.81 -12.98 -47.27
N SER A 162 -34.00 -12.37 -47.36
CA SER A 162 -34.73 -11.65 -46.32
C SER A 162 -35.05 -12.53 -45.11
N PHE A 163 -34.87 -12.01 -43.90
CA PHE A 163 -35.47 -12.58 -42.69
C PHE A 163 -36.70 -11.74 -42.31
N ASP A 164 -37.85 -12.41 -42.32
CA ASP A 164 -39.14 -11.89 -41.88
C ASP A 164 -39.15 -11.58 -40.38
N THR A 165 -39.73 -10.43 -40.05
CA THR A 165 -40.13 -10.04 -38.70
C THR A 165 -41.36 -10.85 -38.31
N ALA A 166 -41.33 -11.54 -37.16
CA ALA A 166 -42.53 -12.07 -36.53
C ALA A 166 -42.62 -11.64 -35.06
N ASP A 167 -43.73 -10.97 -34.80
CA ASP A 167 -44.29 -10.47 -33.55
C ASP A 167 -44.20 -11.42 -32.35
N THR A 168 -44.10 -10.83 -31.16
CA THR A 168 -44.81 -11.36 -29.98
C THR A 168 -45.38 -10.19 -29.20
N GLN A 169 -46.71 -10.13 -29.19
CA GLN A 169 -47.54 -9.12 -28.54
C GLN A 169 -47.59 -9.30 -27.03
N HIS A 170 -47.67 -8.17 -26.32
CA HIS A 170 -48.13 -8.09 -24.94
C HIS A 170 -49.65 -8.21 -24.86
N GLN A 171 -50.12 -9.07 -23.95
CA GLN A 171 -51.29 -8.84 -23.10
C GLN A 171 -50.99 -9.40 -21.71
#